data_AF-A0A953FKX9-F1
#
_entry.id   AF-A0A953FKX9-F1
#
_cell.length_a   1.000
_cell.length_b   1.000
_cell.length_c   1.000
_cell.angle_alpha   90.00
_cell.angle_beta   90.00
_cell.angle_gamma   90.00
#
_symmetry.space_group_name_H-M   'P 1'
#
loop_
_entity.id
_entity.type
_entity.pdbx_description
1 polymer ?
#
loop_
_entity_poly.entity_id
_entity_poly.type
_entity_poly.pdbx_seq_one_letter_code
_entity_poly.pdbx_strand_id
1 'polypeptide(L)'
;MTGSPLGGNVARTTSHKVVIPFYAYAAASFLAATVLLLLSADAFTGHWFQPHILAITHLMALGWATMIILGASHQLVPVLIENDLYSNMLARTSFLLTGTGIPLLVYGFHVFDLGWPAQVGGSLVLGGLLAFISNIAISIAKSKRENVHAVFVFTATIWLLLTVSLGLALLFNFTSSLLPRDSLHYLSLHAHLGVVGWFLLLVLGVGSRLIPMFLISKYNEPRVLWAVFILVNVALVLYGGFFLFGFAPALNLIPAALVLAGLLLFANYCRKAYIERIRKKVDDQMRTSLLAVALLLLPTLVLIVLIVALLITTGAQANVVLLYGFTIFFGWLTAIILGMTFKTLPFIVWNKVYRHRAAL
;
A
#
# COMPACT_ATOMS: atom_id res chain seq x y z
N MET A 1 25.26 20.99 44.83
CA MET A 1 24.03 20.79 44.04
C MET A 1 24.40 20.03 42.78
N THR A 2 24.25 18.71 42.82
CA THR A 2 24.54 17.80 41.71
C THR A 2 23.40 17.89 40.69
N GLY A 3 23.71 18.42 39.51
CA GLY A 3 22.75 18.53 38.41
C GLY A 3 22.27 17.15 37.97
N SER A 4 20.95 16.99 37.93
CA SER A 4 20.27 15.85 37.33
C SER A 4 20.70 15.71 35.86
N PRO A 5 21.12 14.51 35.39
CA PRO A 5 21.21 14.27 33.97
C PRO A 5 19.78 14.16 33.45
N LEU A 6 19.35 15.15 32.67
CA LEU A 6 18.18 15.02 31.79
C LEU A 6 18.52 14.01 30.68
N GLY A 7 18.66 12.73 31.06
CA GLY A 7 18.81 11.58 30.19
C GLY A 7 17.45 11.11 29.69
N GLY A 8 16.69 12.00 29.05
CA GLY A 8 15.63 11.56 28.16
C GLY A 8 16.29 11.08 26.87
N ASN A 9 16.32 9.78 26.62
CA ASN A 9 16.77 9.24 25.33
C ASN A 9 15.90 9.86 24.23
N VAL A 10 16.42 10.86 23.53
CA VAL A 10 15.79 11.41 22.33
C VAL A 10 15.71 10.27 21.31
N ALA A 11 14.49 9.94 20.88
CA ALA A 11 14.25 8.88 19.90
C ALA A 11 15.14 9.10 18.67
N ARG A 12 15.95 8.10 18.34
CA ARG A 12 16.87 8.11 17.22
C ARG A 12 16.09 7.80 15.95
N THR A 13 16.25 8.67 14.95
CA THR A 13 15.74 8.40 13.62
C THR A 13 16.43 7.16 13.03
N THR A 14 15.66 6.29 12.37
CA THR A 14 16.17 5.09 11.69
C THR A 14 17.33 5.43 10.75
N SER A 15 18.29 4.50 10.65
CA SER A 15 19.47 4.71 9.81
C SER A 15 19.08 4.78 8.33
N HIS A 16 19.50 5.84 7.65
CA HIS A 16 19.30 6.03 6.20
C HIS A 16 19.85 4.85 5.37
N LYS A 17 20.87 4.13 5.86
CA LYS A 17 21.44 2.94 5.19
C LYS A 17 20.45 1.78 5.08
N VAL A 18 19.44 1.76 5.95
CA VAL A 18 18.36 0.75 5.95
C VAL A 18 17.24 1.17 5.00
N VAL A 19 16.95 2.48 4.92
CA VAL A 19 15.79 3.01 4.20
C VAL A 19 16.07 3.25 2.71
N ILE A 20 17.22 3.85 2.37
CA ILE A 20 17.56 4.21 0.98
C ILE A 20 17.53 3.02 0.00
N PRO A 21 18.00 1.80 0.36
CA PRO A 21 17.94 0.65 -0.54
C PRO A 21 16.51 0.34 -1.03
N PHE A 22 15.49 0.47 -0.17
CA PHE A 22 14.09 0.28 -0.58
C PHE A 22 13.64 1.28 -1.64
N TYR A 23 14.00 2.55 -1.49
CA TYR A 23 13.67 3.60 -2.46
C TYR A 23 14.36 3.37 -3.81
N ALA A 24 15.65 3.01 -3.79
CA ALA A 24 16.39 2.71 -5.00
C ALA A 24 15.82 1.49 -5.73
N TYR A 25 15.52 0.42 -4.99
CA TYR A 25 14.89 -0.78 -5.51
C TYR A 25 13.51 -0.48 -6.13
N ALA A 26 12.70 0.33 -5.44
CA ALA A 26 11.40 0.73 -5.95
C ALA A 26 11.52 1.50 -7.26
N ALA A 27 12.41 2.50 -7.33
CA ALA A 27 12.62 3.27 -8.55
C ALA A 27 13.07 2.40 -9.73
N ALA A 28 13.99 1.45 -9.49
CA ALA A 28 14.41 0.49 -10.51
C ALA A 28 13.26 -0.43 -10.95
N SER A 29 12.44 -0.90 -10.00
CA SER A 29 11.27 -1.73 -10.28
C SER A 29 10.22 -0.98 -11.10
N PHE A 30 10.00 0.30 -10.82
CA PHE A 30 9.10 1.16 -11.60
C PHE A 30 9.59 1.32 -13.03
N LEU A 31 10.88 1.60 -13.24
CA LEU A 31 11.48 1.66 -14.57
C LEU A 31 11.35 0.32 -15.31
N ALA A 32 11.64 -0.79 -14.64
CA ALA A 32 11.49 -2.11 -15.24
C ALA A 32 10.03 -2.41 -15.61
N ALA A 33 9.06 -2.01 -14.77
CA ALA A 33 7.64 -2.16 -15.06
C ALA A 33 7.18 -1.33 -16.26
N THR A 34 7.68 -0.10 -16.42
CA THR A 34 7.33 0.74 -17.58
C THR A 34 7.95 0.23 -18.88
N VAL A 35 9.18 -0.31 -18.82
CA VAL A 35 9.80 -1.00 -19.97
C VAL A 35 9.03 -2.26 -20.34
N LEU A 36 8.67 -3.11 -19.36
CA LEU A 36 7.87 -4.31 -19.62
C LEU A 36 6.48 -3.97 -20.18
N LEU A 37 5.86 -2.88 -19.69
CA LEU A 37 4.60 -2.36 -20.22
C LEU A 37 4.73 -1.98 -21.69
N LEU A 38 5.79 -1.24 -22.06
CA LEU A 38 6.05 -0.84 -23.44
C LEU A 38 6.23 -2.07 -24.35
N LEU A 39 6.97 -3.07 -23.89
CA LEU A 39 7.25 -4.30 -24.65
C LEU A 39 6.07 -5.27 -24.71
N SER A 40 5.07 -5.11 -23.83
CA SER A 40 3.93 -6.02 -23.70
C SER A 40 2.59 -5.32 -23.91
N ALA A 41 2.56 -4.22 -24.66
CA ALA A 41 1.34 -3.43 -24.87
C ALA A 41 0.19 -4.28 -25.46
N ASP A 42 0.51 -5.20 -26.39
CA ASP A 42 -0.48 -6.10 -26.99
C ASP A 42 -1.17 -7.02 -25.98
N ALA A 43 -0.51 -7.33 -24.85
CA ALA A 43 -1.09 -8.14 -23.78
C ALA A 43 -2.31 -7.46 -23.14
N PHE A 44 -2.47 -6.14 -23.26
CA PHE A 44 -3.64 -5.42 -22.74
C PHE A 44 -4.87 -5.51 -23.64
N THR A 45 -4.77 -6.20 -24.78
CA THR A 45 -5.92 -6.51 -25.64
C THR A 45 -6.58 -7.85 -25.28
N GLY A 46 -5.93 -8.64 -24.42
CA GLY A 46 -6.34 -9.99 -24.03
C GLY A 46 -7.08 -10.08 -22.69
N HIS A 47 -7.10 -11.29 -22.14
CA HIS A 47 -7.76 -11.60 -20.88
C HIS A 47 -6.85 -11.29 -19.69
N TRP A 48 -7.31 -10.50 -18.70
CA TRP A 48 -6.53 -10.00 -17.53
C TRP A 48 -5.59 -11.00 -16.85
N PHE A 49 -5.93 -12.29 -16.84
CA PHE A 49 -5.02 -13.35 -16.43
C PHE A 49 -4.10 -13.77 -17.59
N GLN A 50 -3.01 -13.04 -17.78
CA GLN A 50 -1.95 -13.42 -18.72
C GLN A 50 -0.55 -13.18 -18.12
N PRO A 51 0.49 -13.94 -18.55
CA PRO A 51 1.81 -13.94 -17.92
C PRO A 51 2.44 -12.56 -17.76
N HIS A 52 2.46 -11.76 -18.84
CA HIS A 52 3.10 -10.44 -18.83
C HIS A 52 2.35 -9.43 -17.96
N ILE A 53 1.02 -9.48 -17.93
CA ILE A 53 0.22 -8.60 -17.06
C ILE A 53 0.40 -9.00 -15.60
N LEU A 54 0.45 -10.29 -15.27
CA LEU A 54 0.79 -10.75 -13.92
C LEU A 54 2.15 -10.24 -13.46
N ALA A 55 3.18 -10.35 -14.31
CA ALA A 55 4.53 -9.85 -14.04
C ALA A 55 4.53 -8.33 -13.80
N ILE A 56 3.92 -7.54 -14.68
CA ILE A 56 3.82 -6.07 -14.56
C ILE A 56 3.06 -5.69 -13.29
N THR A 57 1.91 -6.34 -13.02
CA THR A 57 1.09 -6.05 -11.83
C THR A 57 1.88 -6.30 -10.55
N HIS A 58 2.60 -7.42 -10.43
CA HIS A 58 3.36 -7.70 -9.20
C HIS A 58 4.63 -6.87 -9.09
N LEU A 59 5.27 -6.51 -10.20
CA LEU A 59 6.40 -5.57 -10.18
C LEU A 59 5.94 -4.17 -9.75
N MET A 60 4.76 -3.72 -10.18
CA MET A 60 4.15 -2.46 -9.74
C MET A 60 3.68 -2.51 -8.28
N ALA A 61 2.98 -3.58 -7.88
CA ALA A 61 2.42 -3.72 -6.54
C ALA A 61 3.49 -3.98 -5.48
N LEU A 62 4.36 -4.97 -5.70
CA LEU A 62 5.38 -5.36 -4.73
C LEU A 62 6.67 -4.57 -4.93
N GLY A 63 7.20 -4.56 -6.16
CA GLY A 63 8.49 -3.96 -6.47
C GLY A 63 8.51 -2.44 -6.33
N TRP A 64 7.57 -1.74 -6.94
CA TRP A 64 7.44 -0.30 -6.85
C TRP A 64 6.74 0.13 -5.55
N ALA A 65 5.45 -0.16 -5.43
CA ALA A 65 4.62 0.45 -4.40
C ALA A 65 4.90 -0.09 -2.99
N THR A 66 4.98 -1.41 -2.82
CA THR A 66 5.22 -1.99 -1.49
C THR A 66 6.63 -1.67 -1.00
N MET A 67 7.69 -1.84 -1.81
CA MET A 67 9.05 -1.55 -1.36
C MET A 67 9.24 -0.10 -0.90
N ILE A 68 8.71 0.88 -1.64
CA ILE A 68 8.83 2.28 -1.20
C ILE A 68 8.05 2.55 0.08
N ILE A 69 6.87 1.94 0.25
CA ILE A 69 6.07 2.01 1.48
C ILE A 69 6.81 1.36 2.66
N LEU A 70 7.40 0.17 2.49
CA LEU A 70 8.15 -0.51 3.55
C LEU A 70 9.36 0.33 3.97
N GLY A 71 10.10 0.88 3.01
CA GLY A 71 11.20 1.81 3.27
C GLY A 71 10.75 3.04 4.05
N ALA A 72 9.69 3.72 3.57
CA ALA A 72 9.14 4.90 4.22
C ALA A 72 8.63 4.59 5.65
N SER A 73 7.97 3.45 5.84
CA SER A 73 7.39 3.04 7.13
C SER A 73 8.45 2.81 8.20
N HIS A 74 9.59 2.22 7.85
CA HIS A 74 10.73 2.08 8.78
C HIS A 74 11.27 3.43 9.29
N GLN A 75 11.04 4.53 8.57
CA GLN A 75 11.42 5.88 9.01
C GLN A 75 10.25 6.60 9.71
N LEU A 76 9.06 6.56 9.11
CA LEU A 76 7.92 7.37 9.55
C LEU A 76 7.25 6.79 10.79
N VAL A 77 7.13 5.48 10.93
CA VAL A 77 6.49 4.86 12.10
C VAL A 77 7.23 5.25 13.40
N PRO A 78 8.56 5.09 13.51
CA PRO A 78 9.34 5.58 14.67
C PRO A 78 9.07 7.05 15.03
N VAL A 79 8.96 7.92 14.01
CA VAL A 79 8.65 9.35 14.20
C VAL A 79 7.23 9.55 14.74
N LEU A 80 6.25 8.77 14.28
CA LEU A 80 4.85 8.87 14.71
C LEU A 80 4.62 8.36 16.13
N ILE A 81 5.38 7.36 16.56
CA ILE A 81 5.26 6.75 17.89
C ILE A 81 6.22 7.34 18.92
N GLU A 82 7.07 8.30 18.50
CA GLU A 82 8.10 8.96 19.30
C GLU A 82 9.06 7.96 19.98
N ASN A 83 9.40 6.87 19.30
CA ASN A 83 10.25 5.80 19.82
C ASN A 83 11.14 5.20 18.71
N ASP A 84 12.22 4.52 19.11
CA ASP A 84 13.16 3.89 18.18
C ASP A 84 12.52 2.71 17.45
N LEU A 85 12.94 2.48 16.20
CA LEU A 85 12.65 1.24 15.50
C LEU A 85 13.27 0.07 16.26
N TYR A 86 12.51 -1.02 16.45
CA TYR A 86 12.94 -2.16 17.24
C TYR A 86 14.26 -2.80 16.74
N SER A 87 14.40 -3.06 15.44
CA SER A 87 15.60 -3.70 14.90
C SER A 87 15.95 -3.27 13.47
N ASN A 88 17.17 -2.73 13.30
CA ASN A 88 17.76 -2.49 11.98
C ASN A 88 18.14 -3.79 11.25
N MET A 89 18.30 -4.91 11.97
CA MET A 89 18.56 -6.21 11.34
C MET A 89 17.28 -6.74 10.70
N LEU A 90 16.14 -6.71 11.41
CA LEU A 90 14.85 -7.12 10.84
C LEU A 90 14.46 -6.31 9.60
N ALA A 91 14.74 -5.00 9.62
CA ALA A 91 14.52 -4.15 8.45
C ALA A 91 15.39 -4.54 7.24
N ARG A 92 16.65 -4.92 7.47
CA ARG A 92 17.55 -5.43 6.42
C ARG A 92 17.13 -6.81 5.94
N THR A 93 16.73 -7.70 6.83
CA THR A 93 16.20 -9.02 6.49
C THR A 93 14.93 -8.90 5.65
N SER A 94 14.04 -7.98 6.02
CA SER A 94 12.86 -7.65 5.23
C SER A 94 13.25 -7.25 3.80
N PHE A 95 14.18 -6.29 3.65
CA PHE A 95 14.68 -5.87 2.34
C PHE A 95 15.29 -7.01 1.53
N LEU A 96 16.16 -7.81 2.14
CA LEU A 96 16.87 -8.89 1.45
C LEU A 96 15.88 -9.93 0.95
N LEU A 97 14.98 -10.42 1.82
CA LEU A 97 14.01 -11.44 1.45
C LEU A 97 13.01 -10.95 0.40
N THR A 98 12.44 -9.74 0.56
CA THR A 98 11.52 -9.20 -0.45
C THR A 98 12.25 -8.84 -1.75
N GLY A 99 13.44 -8.25 -1.65
CA GLY A 99 14.27 -7.84 -2.79
C GLY A 99 14.77 -9.02 -3.62
N THR A 100 14.96 -10.20 -3.04
CA THR A 100 15.23 -11.45 -3.77
C THR A 100 13.97 -12.16 -4.22
N GLY A 101 12.91 -12.11 -3.42
CA GLY A 101 11.66 -12.82 -3.71
C GLY A 101 10.87 -12.21 -4.87
N ILE A 102 10.82 -10.87 -4.96
CA ILE A 102 10.06 -10.16 -5.99
C ILE A 102 10.59 -10.48 -7.41
N PRO A 103 11.89 -10.40 -7.72
CA PRO A 103 12.38 -10.71 -9.07
C PRO A 103 12.12 -12.17 -9.45
N LEU A 104 12.28 -13.10 -8.51
CA LEU A 104 12.04 -14.52 -8.75
C LEU A 104 10.54 -14.80 -9.01
N LEU A 105 9.66 -14.17 -8.23
CA LEU A 105 8.21 -14.24 -8.43
C LEU A 105 7.79 -13.65 -9.78
N VAL A 106 8.27 -12.45 -10.11
CA VAL A 106 7.98 -11.75 -11.36
C VAL A 106 8.51 -12.54 -12.56
N TYR A 107 9.70 -13.14 -12.45
CA TYR A 107 10.24 -14.04 -13.46
C TYR A 107 9.33 -15.26 -13.67
N GLY A 108 8.92 -15.94 -12.59
CA GLY A 108 7.98 -17.05 -12.66
C GLY A 108 6.69 -16.67 -13.37
N PHE A 109 6.11 -15.50 -13.08
CA PHE A 109 4.94 -15.01 -13.82
C PHE A 109 5.23 -14.71 -15.28
N HIS A 110 6.38 -14.10 -15.59
CA HIS A 110 6.72 -13.70 -16.95
C HIS A 110 6.87 -14.89 -17.89
N VAL A 111 7.57 -15.96 -17.44
CA VAL A 111 7.72 -17.21 -18.20
C VAL A 111 6.57 -18.20 -17.98
N PHE A 112 5.59 -17.81 -17.16
CA PHE A 112 4.44 -18.61 -16.74
C PHE A 112 4.79 -19.94 -16.03
N ASP A 113 5.91 -19.96 -15.31
CA ASP A 113 6.26 -21.04 -14.38
C ASP A 113 5.73 -20.70 -12.97
N LEU A 114 4.54 -21.23 -12.67
CA LEU A 114 3.87 -21.10 -11.37
C LEU A 114 4.38 -22.12 -10.34
N GLY A 115 5.40 -22.91 -10.68
CA GLY A 115 6.07 -23.87 -9.82
C GLY A 115 7.15 -23.21 -8.96
N TRP A 116 8.35 -23.79 -8.95
CA TRP A 116 9.38 -23.43 -7.99
C TRP A 116 9.81 -21.94 -8.02
N PRO A 117 9.95 -21.23 -9.18
CA PRO A 117 10.39 -19.84 -9.17
C PRO A 117 9.34 -18.96 -8.48
N ALA A 118 8.08 -19.08 -8.91
CA ALA A 118 6.99 -18.31 -8.32
C ALA A 118 6.77 -18.66 -6.84
N GLN A 119 6.78 -19.95 -6.48
CA GLN A 119 6.53 -20.41 -5.10
C GLN A 119 7.64 -20.00 -4.13
N VAL A 120 8.91 -20.15 -4.52
CA VAL A 120 10.05 -19.69 -3.70
C VAL A 120 10.04 -18.16 -3.63
N GLY A 121 9.80 -17.47 -4.75
CA GLY A 121 9.69 -16.02 -4.80
C GLY A 121 8.62 -15.49 -3.85
N GLY A 122 7.40 -16.03 -3.91
CA GLY A 122 6.30 -15.68 -3.02
C GLY A 122 6.58 -16.02 -1.55
N SER A 123 7.24 -17.14 -1.26
CA SER A 123 7.63 -17.53 0.10
C SER A 123 8.66 -16.57 0.70
N LEU A 124 9.64 -16.13 -0.10
CA LEU A 124 10.61 -15.11 0.31
C LEU A 124 9.94 -13.76 0.57
N VAL A 125 8.99 -13.34 -0.28
CA VAL A 125 8.20 -12.12 -0.05
C VAL A 125 7.43 -12.22 1.27
N LEU A 126 6.78 -13.34 1.55
CA LEU A 126 6.08 -13.57 2.82
C LEU A 126 7.03 -13.50 4.02
N GLY A 127 8.19 -14.17 3.94
CA GLY A 127 9.21 -14.11 5.01
C GLY A 127 9.73 -12.69 5.27
N GLY A 128 9.98 -11.92 4.20
CA GLY A 128 10.39 -10.52 4.30
C GLY A 128 9.30 -9.62 4.90
N LEU A 129 8.02 -9.91 4.62
CA LEU A 129 6.89 -9.23 5.21
C LEU A 129 6.70 -9.56 6.69
N LEU A 130 6.88 -10.82 7.09
CA LEU A 130 6.85 -11.24 8.49
C LEU A 130 7.96 -10.54 9.30
N ALA A 131 9.15 -10.40 8.74
CA ALA A 131 10.24 -9.63 9.35
C ALA A 131 9.85 -8.14 9.52
N PHE A 132 9.21 -7.53 8.51
CA PHE A 132 8.71 -6.16 8.58
C PHE A 132 7.64 -5.99 9.67
N ILE A 133 6.59 -6.82 9.64
CA ILE A 133 5.47 -6.75 10.58
C ILE A 133 5.97 -6.92 12.00
N SER A 134 6.83 -7.90 12.25
CA SER A 134 7.41 -8.12 13.58
C SER A 134 8.16 -6.89 14.08
N ASN A 135 8.94 -6.24 13.20
CA ASN A 135 9.69 -5.04 13.54
C ASN A 135 8.75 -3.87 13.91
N ILE A 136 7.71 -3.63 13.10
CA ILE A 136 6.75 -2.54 13.32
C ILE A 136 5.85 -2.82 14.52
N ALA A 137 5.33 -4.04 14.67
CA ALA A 137 4.47 -4.43 15.77
C ALA A 137 5.15 -4.26 17.13
N ILE A 138 6.39 -4.75 17.26
CA ILE A 138 7.18 -4.60 18.50
C ILE A 138 7.52 -3.13 18.76
N SER A 139 7.78 -2.34 17.71
CA SER A 139 8.03 -0.90 17.86
C SER A 139 6.79 -0.18 18.40
N ILE A 140 5.61 -0.45 17.83
CA ILE A 140 4.33 0.15 18.26
C ILE A 140 3.95 -0.29 19.67
N ALA A 141 4.09 -1.59 20.00
CA ALA A 141 3.76 -2.13 21.31
C ALA A 141 4.59 -1.53 22.46
N LYS A 142 5.78 -1.00 22.15
CA LYS A 142 6.64 -0.28 23.10
C LYS A 142 6.28 1.20 23.24
N SER A 143 5.34 1.72 22.45
CA SER A 143 4.85 3.10 22.56
C SER A 143 3.73 3.21 23.59
N LYS A 144 3.64 4.37 24.26
CA LYS A 144 2.61 4.67 25.26
C LYS A 144 1.43 5.47 24.69
N ARG A 145 1.39 5.74 23.38
CA ARG A 145 0.38 6.61 22.76
C ARG A 145 -0.43 5.86 21.71
N GLU A 146 -1.75 5.86 21.90
CA GLU A 146 -2.68 5.44 20.86
C GLU A 146 -2.80 6.54 19.80
N ASN A 147 -2.65 6.14 18.53
CA ASN A 147 -2.73 7.04 17.40
C ASN A 147 -3.54 6.37 16.29
N VAL A 148 -4.67 6.97 15.90
CA VAL A 148 -5.54 6.45 14.84
C VAL A 148 -4.75 6.18 13.55
N HIS A 149 -3.78 7.03 13.20
CA HIS A 149 -2.94 6.83 12.02
C HIS A 149 -2.07 5.56 12.12
N ALA A 150 -1.58 5.22 13.32
CA ALA A 150 -0.83 3.99 13.55
C ALA A 150 -1.72 2.75 13.39
N VAL A 151 -2.99 2.84 13.83
CA VAL A 151 -3.98 1.76 13.64
C VAL A 151 -4.27 1.53 12.16
N PHE A 152 -4.44 2.58 11.35
CA PHE A 152 -4.56 2.46 9.89
C PHE A 152 -3.36 1.72 9.29
N VAL A 153 -2.13 2.16 9.59
CA VAL A 153 -0.91 1.58 9.04
C VAL A 153 -0.74 0.12 9.45
N PHE A 154 -0.95 -0.19 10.74
CA PHE A 154 -0.83 -1.54 11.24
C PHE A 154 -1.87 -2.47 10.61
N THR A 155 -3.15 -2.06 10.58
CA THR A 155 -4.23 -2.85 9.98
C THR A 155 -4.01 -3.06 8.48
N ALA A 156 -3.54 -2.03 7.75
CA ALA A 156 -3.19 -2.17 6.35
C ALA A 156 -2.10 -3.24 6.15
N THR A 157 -1.10 -3.27 7.03
CA THR A 157 -0.03 -4.27 6.97
C THR A 157 -0.55 -5.69 7.25
N ILE A 158 -1.56 -5.85 8.11
CA ILE A 158 -2.25 -7.13 8.29
C ILE A 158 -3.00 -7.53 7.01
N TRP A 159 -3.68 -6.60 6.34
CA TRP A 159 -4.30 -6.88 5.03
C TRP A 159 -3.27 -7.27 3.97
N LEU A 160 -2.08 -6.66 3.97
CA LEU A 160 -0.98 -7.09 3.10
C LEU A 160 -0.53 -8.52 3.42
N LEU A 161 -0.42 -8.88 4.70
CA LEU A 161 -0.08 -10.24 5.12
C LEU A 161 -1.09 -11.26 4.60
N LEU A 162 -2.39 -10.96 4.75
CA LEU A 162 -3.46 -11.80 4.21
C LEU A 162 -3.40 -11.89 2.69
N THR A 163 -3.14 -10.77 2.01
CA THR A 163 -3.01 -10.71 0.54
C THR A 163 -1.86 -11.58 0.04
N VAL A 164 -0.66 -11.43 0.61
CA VAL A 164 0.53 -12.20 0.21
C VAL A 164 0.37 -13.68 0.57
N SER A 165 -0.20 -13.99 1.74
CA SER A 165 -0.47 -15.38 2.14
C SER A 165 -1.46 -16.05 1.21
N LEU A 166 -2.55 -15.37 0.86
CA LEU A 166 -3.50 -15.86 -0.13
C LEU A 166 -2.83 -16.02 -1.49
N GLY A 167 -2.07 -15.02 -1.97
CA GLY A 167 -1.36 -15.11 -3.25
C GLY A 167 -0.40 -16.29 -3.32
N LEU A 168 0.34 -16.57 -2.25
CA LEU A 168 1.19 -17.74 -2.14
C LEU A 168 0.38 -19.05 -2.14
N ALA A 169 -0.73 -19.10 -1.42
CA ALA A 169 -1.64 -20.25 -1.47
C ALA A 169 -2.19 -20.48 -2.88
N LEU A 170 -2.49 -19.41 -3.64
CA LEU A 170 -2.92 -19.52 -5.04
C LEU A 170 -1.83 -20.11 -5.95
N LEU A 171 -0.55 -19.75 -5.73
CA LEU A 171 0.58 -20.34 -6.46
C LEU A 171 0.71 -21.83 -6.19
N PHE A 172 0.66 -22.25 -4.92
CA PHE A 172 0.64 -23.68 -4.59
C PHE A 172 -0.58 -24.37 -5.17
N ASN A 173 -1.74 -23.72 -5.18
CA ASN A 173 -2.98 -24.27 -5.70
C ASN A 173 -2.98 -24.49 -7.23
N PHE A 174 -2.05 -23.86 -7.98
CA PHE A 174 -1.84 -24.17 -9.40
C PHE A 174 -1.08 -25.49 -9.63
N THR A 175 -0.35 -25.97 -8.62
CA THR A 175 0.49 -27.19 -8.71
C THR A 175 0.01 -28.33 -7.81
N SER A 176 -0.89 -28.02 -6.88
CA SER A 176 -1.46 -28.93 -5.89
C SER A 176 -2.92 -28.55 -5.65
N SER A 177 -3.80 -29.48 -5.34
CA SER A 177 -5.22 -29.17 -5.03
C SER A 177 -5.39 -28.72 -3.58
N LEU A 178 -4.82 -27.56 -3.22
CA LEU A 178 -4.82 -27.02 -1.86
C LEU A 178 -6.18 -26.43 -1.45
N LEU A 179 -6.85 -25.75 -2.38
CA LEU A 179 -8.11 -25.04 -2.16
C LEU A 179 -9.29 -25.77 -2.83
N PRO A 180 -10.54 -25.57 -2.34
CA PRO A 180 -11.72 -26.23 -2.93
C PRO A 180 -12.06 -25.82 -4.37
N ARG A 181 -11.48 -24.73 -4.88
CA ARG A 181 -11.73 -24.16 -6.22
C ARG A 181 -10.40 -23.75 -6.84
N ASP A 182 -10.39 -23.57 -8.16
CA ASP A 182 -9.20 -23.13 -8.89
C ASP A 182 -8.73 -21.74 -8.45
N SER A 183 -7.43 -21.48 -8.61
CA SER A 183 -6.81 -20.24 -8.17
C SER A 183 -7.41 -18.98 -8.80
N LEU A 184 -7.94 -19.09 -10.03
CA LEU A 184 -8.61 -17.99 -10.73
C LEU A 184 -9.87 -17.52 -10.02
N HIS A 185 -10.59 -18.41 -9.34
CA HIS A 185 -11.78 -18.06 -8.59
C HIS A 185 -11.46 -17.02 -7.51
N TYR A 186 -10.40 -17.26 -6.75
CA TYR A 186 -9.96 -16.41 -5.62
C TYR A 186 -9.17 -15.16 -6.05
N LEU A 187 -8.90 -14.97 -7.34
CA LEU A 187 -8.08 -13.84 -7.83
C LEU A 187 -8.72 -12.49 -7.47
N SER A 188 -10.03 -12.38 -7.57
CA SER A 188 -10.76 -11.16 -7.18
C SER A 188 -10.64 -10.91 -5.68
N LEU A 189 -10.68 -11.96 -4.84
CA LEU A 189 -10.47 -11.81 -3.41
C LEU A 189 -9.06 -11.28 -3.13
N HIS A 190 -8.03 -11.94 -3.66
CA HIS A 190 -6.64 -11.51 -3.53
C HIS A 190 -6.42 -10.05 -3.97
N ALA A 191 -6.94 -9.66 -5.13
CA ALA A 191 -6.79 -8.31 -5.66
C ALA A 191 -7.41 -7.24 -4.75
N HIS A 192 -8.64 -7.46 -4.26
CA HIS A 192 -9.31 -6.47 -3.40
C HIS A 192 -8.71 -6.38 -2.00
N LEU A 193 -8.23 -7.50 -1.42
CA LEU A 193 -7.48 -7.45 -0.16
C LEU A 193 -6.22 -6.58 -0.30
N GLY A 194 -5.51 -6.68 -1.43
CA GLY A 194 -4.32 -5.87 -1.70
C GLY A 194 -4.64 -4.41 -2.01
N VAL A 195 -5.59 -4.14 -2.91
CA VAL A 195 -5.91 -2.78 -3.35
C VAL A 195 -6.59 -1.99 -2.23
N VAL A 196 -7.64 -2.55 -1.64
CA VAL A 196 -8.47 -1.85 -0.64
C VAL A 196 -7.88 -2.00 0.75
N GLY A 197 -7.50 -3.23 1.14
CA GLY A 197 -6.97 -3.51 2.47
C GLY A 197 -5.57 -3.00 2.70
N TRP A 198 -4.64 -3.24 1.77
CA TRP A 198 -3.27 -2.74 1.90
C TRP A 198 -3.14 -1.30 1.41
N PHE A 199 -3.31 -1.03 0.12
CA PHE A 199 -2.94 0.28 -0.42
C PHE A 199 -3.89 1.40 0.02
N LEU A 200 -5.21 1.21 -0.15
CA LEU A 200 -6.16 2.28 0.16
C LEU A 200 -6.15 2.63 1.64
N LEU A 201 -6.27 1.63 2.52
CA LEU A 201 -6.27 1.87 3.96
C LEU A 201 -4.99 2.57 4.43
N LEU A 202 -3.83 2.18 3.91
CA LEU A 202 -2.56 2.85 4.19
C LEU A 202 -2.56 4.31 3.71
N VAL A 203 -3.00 4.56 2.46
CA VAL A 203 -3.04 5.92 1.88
C VAL A 203 -3.98 6.83 2.68
N LEU A 204 -5.14 6.33 3.14
CA LEU A 204 -6.06 7.08 4.00
C LEU A 204 -5.42 7.40 5.36
N GLY A 205 -4.75 6.41 5.97
CA GLY A 205 -4.06 6.57 7.26
C GLY A 205 -2.90 7.56 7.21
N VAL A 206 -1.98 7.38 6.27
CA VAL A 206 -0.81 8.24 6.09
C VAL A 206 -1.22 9.62 5.55
N GLY A 207 -2.14 9.65 4.59
CA GLY A 207 -2.66 10.87 3.99
C GLY A 207 -3.36 11.79 4.99
N SER A 208 -4.18 11.23 5.89
CA SER A 208 -4.84 12.01 6.96
C SER A 208 -3.85 12.68 7.92
N ARG A 209 -2.60 12.21 8.00
CA ARG A 209 -1.53 12.84 8.78
C ARG A 209 -0.70 13.82 7.96
N LEU A 210 -0.22 13.40 6.79
CA LEU A 210 0.72 14.19 5.97
C LEU A 210 0.04 15.41 5.32
N ILE A 211 -1.21 15.28 4.88
CA ILE A 211 -1.93 16.37 4.21
C ILE A 211 -2.10 17.58 5.15
N PRO A 212 -2.68 17.44 6.37
CA PRO A 212 -2.75 18.56 7.31
C PRO A 212 -1.37 19.10 7.71
N MET A 213 -0.37 18.23 7.88
CA MET A 213 0.99 18.62 8.28
C MET A 213 1.65 19.53 7.24
N PHE A 214 1.62 19.18 5.95
CA PHE A 214 2.24 19.99 4.90
C PHE A 214 1.47 21.28 4.57
N LEU A 215 0.16 21.29 4.83
CA LEU A 215 -0.67 22.48 4.72
C LEU A 215 -0.54 23.40 5.95
N ILE A 216 0.07 22.91 7.04
CA ILE A 216 0.07 23.59 8.35
C ILE A 216 -1.37 23.91 8.74
N SER A 217 -2.22 22.88 8.72
CA SER A 217 -3.63 22.97 9.08
C SER A 217 -3.84 22.71 10.56
N LYS A 218 -4.75 23.46 11.17
CA LYS A 218 -5.19 23.22 12.55
C LYS A 218 -6.28 22.13 12.65
N TYR A 219 -6.84 21.73 11.51
CA TYR A 219 -7.92 20.76 11.47
C TYR A 219 -7.44 19.37 11.90
N ASN A 220 -8.08 18.82 12.93
CA ASN A 220 -7.87 17.45 13.39
C ASN A 220 -9.18 16.93 13.98
N GLU A 221 -9.78 15.92 13.34
CA GLU A 221 -11.04 15.31 13.79
C GLU A 221 -10.93 13.78 13.77
N PRO A 222 -10.46 13.15 14.87
CA PRO A 222 -10.24 11.71 14.94
C PRO A 222 -11.50 10.88 14.74
N ARG A 223 -12.69 11.39 15.09
CA ARG A 223 -13.96 10.65 14.94
C ARG A 223 -14.27 10.36 13.47
N VAL A 224 -14.00 11.31 12.59
CA VAL A 224 -14.16 11.13 11.14
C VAL A 224 -13.18 10.07 10.63
N LEU A 225 -11.94 10.07 11.12
CA LEU A 225 -10.94 9.08 10.74
C LEU A 225 -11.31 7.67 11.20
N TRP A 226 -11.85 7.51 12.40
CA TRP A 226 -12.38 6.22 12.86
C TRP A 226 -13.59 5.76 12.04
N ALA A 227 -14.50 6.66 11.65
CA ALA A 227 -15.60 6.31 10.77
C ALA A 227 -15.10 5.81 9.39
N VAL A 228 -14.12 6.52 8.79
CA VAL A 228 -13.47 6.08 7.54
C VAL A 228 -12.82 4.70 7.71
N PHE A 229 -12.10 4.49 8.80
CA PHE A 229 -11.45 3.22 9.11
C PHE A 229 -12.47 2.06 9.18
N ILE A 230 -13.55 2.25 9.93
CA ILE A 230 -14.58 1.24 10.14
C ILE A 230 -15.27 0.92 8.81
N LEU A 231 -15.68 1.93 8.04
CA LEU A 231 -16.36 1.74 6.76
C LEU A 231 -15.53 0.88 5.79
N VAL A 232 -14.23 1.16 5.64
CA VAL A 232 -13.35 0.42 4.73
C VAL A 232 -13.12 -1.02 5.20
N ASN A 233 -12.90 -1.24 6.51
CA ASN A 233 -12.69 -2.59 7.03
C ASN A 233 -13.96 -3.44 7.02
N VAL A 234 -15.12 -2.87 7.36
CA VAL A 234 -16.41 -3.56 7.26
C VAL A 234 -16.71 -3.91 5.81
N ALA A 235 -16.42 -3.02 4.85
CA ALA A 235 -16.57 -3.33 3.44
C ALA A 235 -15.73 -4.53 3.00
N LEU A 236 -14.46 -4.61 3.42
CA LEU A 236 -13.59 -5.74 3.10
C LEU A 236 -14.06 -7.06 3.71
N VAL A 237 -14.48 -7.04 4.98
CA VAL A 237 -15.00 -8.22 5.67
C VAL A 237 -16.29 -8.71 5.00
N LEU A 238 -17.21 -7.78 4.67
CA LEU A 238 -18.45 -8.12 3.96
C LEU A 238 -18.17 -8.69 2.57
N TYR A 239 -17.29 -8.05 1.78
CA TYR A 239 -16.91 -8.56 0.47
C TYR A 239 -16.29 -9.96 0.56
N GLY A 240 -15.36 -10.18 1.49
CA GLY A 240 -14.77 -11.49 1.72
C GLY A 240 -15.80 -12.55 2.12
N GLY A 241 -16.73 -12.20 3.02
CA GLY A 241 -17.83 -13.09 3.42
C GLY A 241 -18.77 -13.41 2.26
N PHE A 242 -19.23 -12.39 1.52
CA PHE A 242 -20.09 -12.59 0.36
C PHE A 242 -19.44 -13.48 -0.70
N PHE A 243 -18.14 -13.27 -0.95
CA PHE A 243 -17.36 -14.07 -1.86
C PHE A 243 -17.25 -15.54 -1.40
N LEU A 244 -16.82 -15.78 -0.16
CA LEU A 244 -16.54 -17.14 0.35
C LEU A 244 -17.80 -17.98 0.52
N PHE A 245 -18.94 -17.37 0.87
CA PHE A 245 -20.22 -18.06 1.05
C PHE A 245 -21.09 -18.08 -0.22
N GLY A 246 -20.60 -17.56 -1.34
CA GLY A 246 -21.29 -17.64 -2.63
C GLY A 246 -22.57 -16.81 -2.71
N PHE A 247 -22.61 -15.65 -2.05
CA PHE A 247 -23.74 -14.73 -2.12
C PHE A 247 -23.91 -14.12 -3.52
N ALA A 248 -25.11 -13.63 -3.81
CA ALA A 248 -25.44 -13.04 -5.11
C ALA A 248 -24.52 -11.84 -5.46
N PRO A 249 -24.00 -11.73 -6.70
CA PRO A 249 -23.08 -10.66 -7.09
C PRO A 249 -23.60 -9.24 -6.85
N ALA A 250 -24.92 -9.03 -6.91
CA ALA A 250 -25.56 -7.74 -6.62
C ALA A 250 -25.26 -7.22 -5.21
N LEU A 251 -25.04 -8.11 -4.24
CA LEU A 251 -24.70 -7.70 -2.87
C LEU A 251 -23.33 -7.04 -2.78
N ASN A 252 -22.45 -7.19 -3.78
CA ASN A 252 -21.16 -6.50 -3.83
C ASN A 252 -21.29 -4.97 -4.00
N LEU A 253 -22.47 -4.45 -4.34
CA LEU A 253 -22.75 -3.02 -4.30
C LEU A 253 -22.71 -2.46 -2.88
N ILE A 254 -23.02 -3.26 -1.86
CA ILE A 254 -22.98 -2.85 -0.45
C ILE A 254 -21.55 -2.51 0.00
N PRO A 255 -20.55 -3.42 -0.08
CA PRO A 255 -19.18 -3.08 0.27
C PRO A 255 -18.61 -1.98 -0.62
N ALA A 256 -18.96 -1.92 -1.92
CA ALA A 256 -18.54 -0.82 -2.80
C ALA A 256 -19.08 0.55 -2.32
N ALA A 257 -20.35 0.61 -1.90
CA ALA A 257 -20.96 1.82 -1.35
C ALA A 257 -20.33 2.24 -0.01
N LEU A 258 -19.98 1.29 0.85
CA LEU A 258 -19.27 1.56 2.10
C LEU A 258 -17.87 2.14 1.86
N VAL A 259 -17.11 1.58 0.92
CA VAL A 259 -15.82 2.16 0.50
C VAL A 259 -16.03 3.57 -0.01
N LEU A 260 -16.97 3.79 -0.93
CA LEU A 260 -17.27 5.12 -1.47
C LEU A 260 -17.63 6.14 -0.37
N ALA A 261 -18.47 5.76 0.60
CA ALA A 261 -18.80 6.60 1.74
C ALA A 261 -17.55 6.97 2.56
N GLY A 262 -16.66 6.01 2.82
CA GLY A 262 -15.38 6.26 3.47
C GLY A 262 -14.49 7.24 2.68
N LEU A 263 -14.45 7.12 1.36
CA LEU A 263 -13.70 8.05 0.50
C LEU A 263 -14.27 9.46 0.51
N LEU A 264 -15.60 9.61 0.47
CA LEU A 264 -16.25 10.91 0.54
C LEU A 264 -16.00 11.60 1.89
N LEU A 265 -16.05 10.85 2.99
CA LEU A 265 -15.69 11.35 4.32
C LEU A 265 -14.23 11.80 4.39
N PHE A 266 -13.30 11.00 3.82
CA PHE A 266 -11.89 11.35 3.76
C PHE A 266 -11.61 12.57 2.86
N ALA A 267 -12.28 12.67 1.72
CA ALA A 267 -12.19 13.83 0.84
C ALA A 267 -12.68 15.10 1.56
N ASN A 268 -13.80 15.01 2.30
CA ASN A 268 -14.28 16.11 3.13
C ASN A 268 -13.28 16.47 4.26
N TYR A 269 -12.64 15.48 4.88
CA TYR A 269 -11.57 15.69 5.85
C TYR A 269 -10.40 16.48 5.23
N CYS A 270 -9.93 16.07 4.06
CA CYS A 270 -8.87 16.78 3.33
C CYS A 270 -9.29 18.19 2.92
N ARG A 271 -10.55 18.38 2.51
CA ARG A 271 -11.11 19.70 2.18
C ARG A 271 -11.11 20.64 3.39
N LYS A 272 -11.57 20.17 4.56
CA LYS A 272 -11.56 20.96 5.80
C LYS A 272 -10.12 21.31 6.21
N ALA A 273 -9.20 20.35 6.14
CA ALA A 273 -7.78 20.60 6.38
C ALA A 273 -7.21 21.67 5.42
N TYR A 274 -7.62 21.65 4.15
CA TYR A 274 -7.22 22.66 3.18
C TYR A 274 -7.81 24.04 3.49
N ILE A 275 -9.06 24.13 3.92
CA ILE A 275 -9.70 25.41 4.28
C ILE A 275 -9.00 26.04 5.49
N GLU A 276 -8.76 25.25 6.54
CA GLU A 276 -8.12 25.68 7.79
C GLU A 276 -6.60 25.78 7.73
N ARG A 277 -6.02 25.72 6.52
CA ARG A 277 -4.57 25.84 6.32
C ARG A 277 -4.08 27.25 6.62
N ILE A 278 -2.97 27.33 7.34
CA ILE A 278 -2.22 28.58 7.56
C ILE A 278 -1.37 28.89 6.33
N ARG A 279 -0.73 27.88 5.73
CA ARG A 279 0.12 28.05 4.54
C ARG A 279 -0.72 28.13 3.27
N LYS A 280 -0.98 29.35 2.77
CA LYS A 280 -1.81 29.55 1.56
C LYS A 280 -1.12 29.14 0.27
N LYS A 281 0.21 29.33 0.15
CA LYS A 281 1.02 28.89 -1.00
C LYS A 281 1.36 27.41 -0.85
N VAL A 282 0.64 26.58 -1.62
CA VAL A 282 0.87 25.14 -1.72
C VAL A 282 1.96 24.92 -2.77
N ASP A 283 3.01 24.18 -2.40
CA ASP A 283 4.07 23.79 -3.34
C ASP A 283 3.60 22.68 -4.30
N ASP A 284 4.30 22.52 -5.41
CA ASP A 284 3.83 21.65 -6.50
C ASP A 284 3.76 20.18 -6.08
N GLN A 285 4.63 19.72 -5.16
CA GLN A 285 4.58 18.36 -4.62
C GLN A 285 3.30 18.12 -3.78
N MET A 286 2.84 19.13 -3.06
CA MET A 286 1.57 19.04 -2.35
C MET A 286 0.38 19.13 -3.31
N ARG A 287 0.49 19.89 -4.41
CA ARG A 287 -0.53 19.88 -5.48
C ARG A 287 -0.66 18.51 -6.12
N THR A 288 0.44 17.84 -6.45
CA THR A 288 0.40 16.48 -7.00
C THR A 288 -0.17 15.48 -6.00
N SER A 289 0.15 15.60 -4.71
CA SER A 289 -0.45 14.77 -3.66
C SER A 289 -1.97 14.97 -3.52
N LEU A 290 -2.45 16.23 -3.58
CA LEU A 290 -3.89 16.53 -3.56
C LEU A 290 -4.60 16.06 -4.83
N LEU A 291 -3.96 16.21 -6.01
CA LEU A 291 -4.47 15.66 -7.26
C LEU A 291 -4.56 14.13 -7.20
N ALA A 292 -3.57 13.47 -6.60
CA ALA A 292 -3.60 12.02 -6.44
C ALA A 292 -4.75 11.54 -5.54
N VAL A 293 -5.10 12.30 -4.49
CA VAL A 293 -6.32 12.02 -3.71
C VAL A 293 -7.58 12.15 -4.58
N ALA A 294 -7.65 13.15 -5.47
CA ALA A 294 -8.76 13.29 -6.40
C ALA A 294 -8.81 12.16 -7.45
N LEU A 295 -7.64 11.69 -7.92
CA LEU A 295 -7.53 10.57 -8.87
C LEU A 295 -8.10 9.26 -8.32
N LEU A 296 -8.27 9.11 -7.01
CA LEU A 296 -8.91 7.96 -6.40
C LEU A 296 -10.38 7.78 -6.84
N LEU A 297 -11.06 8.87 -7.23
CA LEU A 297 -12.44 8.80 -7.73
C LEU A 297 -12.52 8.00 -9.03
N LEU A 298 -11.52 8.08 -9.91
CA LEU A 298 -11.51 7.39 -11.19
C LEU A 298 -11.62 5.86 -11.06
N PRO A 299 -10.72 5.14 -10.35
CA PRO A 299 -10.84 3.69 -10.20
C PRO A 299 -12.11 3.28 -9.45
N THR A 300 -12.64 4.12 -8.55
CA THR A 300 -13.93 3.82 -7.88
C THR A 300 -15.12 3.87 -8.84
N LEU A 301 -15.14 4.84 -9.76
CA LEU A 301 -16.15 4.91 -10.81
C LEU A 301 -16.03 3.72 -11.77
N VAL A 302 -14.81 3.37 -12.18
CA VAL A 302 -14.56 2.19 -13.02
C VAL A 302 -15.02 0.90 -12.33
N LEU A 303 -14.80 0.76 -11.02
CA LEU A 303 -15.29 -0.38 -10.23
C LEU A 303 -16.83 -0.46 -10.24
N ILE A 304 -17.52 0.67 -10.05
CA ILE A 304 -18.99 0.70 -10.10
C ILE A 304 -19.48 0.27 -11.49
N VAL A 305 -18.87 0.79 -12.55
CA VAL A 305 -19.17 0.38 -13.94
C VAL A 305 -18.95 -1.13 -14.12
N LEU A 306 -17.86 -1.68 -13.59
CA LEU A 306 -17.56 -3.11 -13.67
C LEU A 306 -18.63 -3.96 -12.97
N ILE A 307 -19.06 -3.57 -11.76
CA ILE A 307 -20.11 -4.29 -11.02
C ILE A 307 -21.43 -4.21 -11.79
N VAL A 308 -21.82 -3.04 -12.30
CA VAL A 308 -23.05 -2.87 -13.09
C VAL A 308 -23.00 -3.68 -14.39
N ALA A 309 -21.88 -3.67 -15.10
CA ALA A 309 -21.68 -4.47 -16.31
C ALA A 309 -21.84 -5.97 -16.02
N LEU A 310 -21.31 -6.46 -14.90
CA LEU A 310 -21.46 -7.86 -14.47
C LEU A 310 -22.91 -8.23 -14.14
N LEU A 311 -23.76 -7.26 -13.75
CA LEU A 311 -25.18 -7.50 -13.49
C LEU A 311 -26.01 -7.54 -14.78
N ILE A 312 -25.59 -6.85 -15.83
CA ILE A 312 -26.35 -6.72 -17.09
C ILE A 312 -25.88 -7.72 -18.14
N THR A 313 -24.59 -8.06 -18.14
CA THR A 313 -23.97 -8.95 -19.12
C THR A 313 -23.50 -10.25 -18.46
N THR A 314 -23.45 -11.34 -19.23
CA THR A 314 -23.06 -12.67 -18.74
C THR A 314 -21.55 -12.87 -18.52
N GLY A 315 -20.77 -11.80 -18.36
CA GLY A 315 -19.33 -11.90 -18.08
C GLY A 315 -18.66 -10.56 -17.81
N ALA A 316 -17.53 -10.60 -17.10
CA ALA A 316 -16.71 -9.42 -16.89
C ALA A 316 -16.00 -9.03 -18.21
N GLN A 317 -16.19 -7.78 -18.65
CA GLN A 317 -15.53 -7.28 -19.85
C GLN A 317 -14.04 -7.06 -19.56
N ALA A 318 -13.17 -7.78 -20.27
CA ALA A 318 -11.74 -7.78 -19.98
C ALA A 318 -11.10 -6.40 -20.01
N ASN A 319 -11.51 -5.58 -20.96
CA ASN A 319 -11.04 -4.20 -21.10
C ASN A 319 -11.37 -3.35 -19.87
N VAL A 320 -12.52 -3.59 -19.21
CA VAL A 320 -12.93 -2.83 -18.02
C VAL A 320 -12.13 -3.26 -16.80
N VAL A 321 -11.86 -4.57 -16.65
CA VAL A 321 -10.99 -5.10 -15.58
C VAL A 321 -9.56 -4.59 -15.73
N LEU A 322 -9.04 -4.58 -16.96
CA LEU A 322 -7.72 -4.04 -17.28
C LEU A 322 -7.65 -2.53 -17.02
N LEU A 323 -8.67 -1.77 -17.42
CA LEU A 323 -8.79 -0.34 -17.12
C LEU A 323 -8.81 -0.08 -15.62
N TYR A 324 -9.54 -0.89 -14.85
CA TYR A 324 -9.58 -0.81 -13.40
C TYR A 324 -8.19 -0.99 -12.79
N GLY A 325 -7.48 -2.06 -13.16
CA GLY A 325 -6.11 -2.30 -12.69
C GLY A 325 -5.13 -1.20 -13.12
N PHE A 326 -5.22 -0.76 -14.36
CA PHE A 326 -4.32 0.26 -14.92
C PHE A 326 -4.48 1.62 -14.22
N THR A 327 -5.73 2.08 -14.03
CA THR A 327 -6.01 3.35 -13.34
C THR A 327 -5.59 3.34 -11.87
N ILE A 328 -5.61 2.17 -11.21
CA ILE A 328 -5.07 2.00 -9.86
C ILE A 328 -3.54 2.14 -9.86
N PHE A 329 -2.82 1.32 -10.61
CA PHE A 329 -1.35 1.24 -10.48
C PHE A 329 -0.63 2.40 -11.15
N PHE A 330 -0.96 2.70 -12.40
CA PHE A 330 -0.29 3.74 -13.19
C PHE A 330 -0.91 5.13 -12.98
N GLY A 331 -2.17 5.20 -12.54
CA GLY A 331 -2.84 6.44 -12.18
C GLY A 331 -2.67 6.80 -10.70
N TRP A 332 -3.59 6.31 -9.88
CA TRP A 332 -3.73 6.74 -8.48
C TRP A 332 -2.49 6.43 -7.61
N LEU A 333 -2.03 5.17 -7.56
CA LEU A 333 -0.92 4.76 -6.69
C LEU A 333 0.39 5.44 -7.08
N THR A 334 0.72 5.46 -8.36
CA THR A 334 1.94 6.12 -8.82
C THR A 334 1.90 7.62 -8.53
N ALA A 335 0.77 8.30 -8.75
CA ALA A 335 0.65 9.72 -8.45
C ALA A 335 0.83 10.03 -6.95
N ILE A 336 0.19 9.25 -6.06
CA ILE A 336 0.30 9.51 -4.60
C ILE A 336 1.68 9.16 -4.08
N ILE A 337 2.29 8.07 -4.55
CA ILE A 337 3.64 7.67 -4.16
C ILE A 337 4.65 8.74 -4.58
N LEU A 338 4.59 9.23 -5.82
CA LEU A 338 5.49 10.28 -6.29
C LEU A 338 5.30 11.57 -5.49
N GLY A 339 4.05 12.01 -5.28
CA GLY A 339 3.74 13.21 -4.49
C GLY A 339 4.32 13.15 -3.07
N MET A 340 4.17 12.02 -2.39
CA MET A 340 4.68 11.82 -1.03
C MET A 340 6.19 11.56 -0.99
N THR A 341 6.75 10.89 -2.01
CA THR A 341 8.19 10.61 -2.10
C THR A 341 9.01 11.89 -2.23
N PHE A 342 8.55 12.84 -3.07
CA PHE A 342 9.22 14.15 -3.18
C PHE A 342 9.16 15.00 -1.90
N LYS A 343 8.37 14.59 -0.90
CA LYS A 343 8.35 15.20 0.43
C LYS A 343 9.17 14.43 1.45
N THR A 344 9.04 13.11 1.46
CA THR A 344 9.67 12.24 2.45
C THR A 344 11.16 12.02 2.16
N LEU A 345 11.55 11.89 0.89
CA LEU A 345 12.94 11.63 0.52
C LEU A 345 13.87 12.81 0.83
N PRO A 346 13.52 14.08 0.53
CA PRO A 346 14.35 15.21 0.94
C PRO A 346 14.53 15.29 2.45
N PHE A 347 13.51 14.94 3.25
CA PHE A 347 13.65 14.88 4.71
C PHE A 347 14.67 13.81 5.14
N ILE A 348 14.61 12.61 4.55
CA ILE A 348 15.56 11.52 4.82
C ILE A 348 16.99 11.92 4.44
N VAL A 349 17.17 12.51 3.26
CA VAL A 349 18.47 12.97 2.77
C VAL A 349 19.00 14.13 3.61
N TRP A 350 18.14 15.09 3.97
CA TRP A 350 18.51 16.22 4.82
C TRP A 350 18.97 15.73 6.19
N ASN A 351 18.26 14.79 6.81
CA ASN A 351 18.67 14.20 8.09
C ASN A 351 19.98 13.39 7.96
N LYS A 352 20.27 12.79 6.80
CA LYS A 352 21.59 12.17 6.54
C LYS A 352 22.71 13.21 6.50
N VAL A 353 22.51 14.31 5.77
CA VAL A 353 23.58 15.28 5.47
C VAL A 353 23.76 16.30 6.59
N TYR A 354 22.67 16.85 7.12
CA TYR A 354 22.69 18.05 7.95
C TYR A 354 22.37 17.83 9.43
N ARG A 355 22.05 16.60 9.87
CA ARG A 355 21.72 16.33 11.28
C ARG A 355 22.81 16.79 12.26
N HIS A 356 24.08 16.68 11.89
CA HIS A 356 25.20 17.14 12.71
C HIS A 356 25.20 18.67 12.94
N ARG A 357 24.55 19.44 12.07
CA ARG A 357 24.45 20.91 12.19
C ARG A 357 23.26 21.37 13.03
N ALA A 358 22.26 20.51 13.22
CA ALA A 358 21.04 20.83 13.99
C ALA A 358 21.12 20.38 15.46
N ALA A 359 22.20 19.70 15.84
CA ALA A 359 22.48 19.27 17.22
C ALA A 359 23.49 20.21 17.93
N LEU A 360 23.87 21.31 17.27
CA LEU A 360 24.50 22.49 17.85
C LEU A 360 23.38 23.51 18.12
#